data_AF-A0A7S0C7L4-F1
#
_entry.id   AF-A0A7S0C7L4-F1
#
_cell.length_a   1.000
_cell.length_b   1.000
_cell.length_c   1.000
_cell.angle_alpha   90.00
_cell.angle_beta   90.00
_cell.angle_gamma   90.00
#
_symmetry.space_group_name_H-M   'P 1'
#
loop_
_entity.id
_entity.type
_entity.pdbx_description
1 polymer ?
#
loop_
_entity_poly.entity_id
_entity_poly.type
_entity_poly.pdbx_seq_one_letter_code
_entity_poly.pdbx_strand_id
1 'polypeptide(L)'
;MAHETRLNPVVDVIQPRTASRNRSTKETTIEIHVNLDEKPTTPINSGVELMNVIMTELRTHAGINFTIDCLGDTYIDDHHTVEDVAIALKRMGAEAVAPSQTHDGNMVPRPCPQHHIGI
;
A
#
# COMPACT_ATOMS: atom_id res chain seq x y z
N MET A 1 42.78 18.49 -25.39
CA MET A 1 42.21 17.29 -26.02
C MET A 1 41.39 16.57 -24.95
N ALA A 2 40.11 16.35 -25.26
CA ALA A 2 39.01 15.73 -24.50
C ALA A 2 39.21 15.44 -23.00
N HIS A 3 38.49 16.19 -22.16
CA HIS A 3 38.15 15.78 -20.79
C HIS A 3 36.93 14.87 -20.91
N GLU A 4 37.13 13.55 -20.89
CA GLU A 4 36.04 12.56 -20.85
C GLU A 4 35.32 12.66 -19.51
N THR A 5 34.20 13.35 -19.49
CA THR A 5 33.22 13.26 -18.40
C THR A 5 32.70 11.84 -18.38
N ARG A 6 33.19 11.04 -17.43
CA ARG A 6 32.63 9.71 -17.12
C ARG A 6 31.15 9.89 -16.84
N LEU A 7 30.31 9.51 -17.79
CA LEU A 7 28.89 9.29 -17.55
C LEU A 7 28.80 8.14 -16.56
N ASN A 8 28.51 8.45 -15.31
CA ASN A 8 28.12 7.45 -14.33
C ASN A 8 26.81 6.86 -14.86
N PRO A 9 26.70 5.55 -15.12
CA PRO A 9 25.42 4.99 -15.52
C PRO A 9 24.48 5.27 -14.36
N VAL A 10 23.47 6.11 -14.59
CA VAL A 10 22.29 6.14 -13.75
C VAL A 10 21.70 4.75 -13.93
N VAL A 11 22.11 3.83 -13.06
CA VAL A 11 21.41 2.56 -12.92
C VAL A 11 20.04 3.01 -12.43
N ASP A 12 19.08 3.01 -13.35
CA ASP A 12 17.69 3.27 -13.04
C ASP A 12 17.23 2.07 -12.22
N VAL A 13 17.51 2.12 -10.91
CA VAL A 13 17.07 1.09 -9.96
C VAL A 13 15.56 1.24 -9.90
N ILE A 14 14.85 0.44 -10.70
CA ILE A 14 13.39 0.38 -10.66
C ILE A 14 13.01 -0.07 -9.24
N GLN A 15 12.58 0.88 -8.42
CA GLN A 15 12.10 0.55 -7.08
C GLN A 15 10.79 -0.23 -7.18
N PRO A 16 10.59 -1.26 -6.34
CA PRO A 16 9.36 -2.04 -6.34
C PRO A 16 8.17 -1.14 -6.01
N ARG A 17 7.01 -1.34 -6.67
CA ARG A 17 5.77 -0.58 -6.41
C ARG A 17 5.01 -1.15 -5.23
N THR A 18 5.61 -1.00 -4.05
CA THR A 18 5.10 -1.50 -2.78
C THR A 18 4.82 -0.39 -1.78
N ALA A 19 3.87 -0.67 -0.88
CA ALA A 19 3.56 0.15 0.30
C ALA A 19 2.94 -0.74 1.38
N SER A 20 3.20 -0.43 2.65
CA SER A 20 2.65 -1.20 3.78
C SER A 20 2.36 -0.30 4.96
N ARG A 21 1.30 -0.62 5.70
CA ARG A 21 0.94 0.14 6.89
C ARG A 21 0.13 -0.68 7.87
N ASN A 22 0.42 -0.46 9.14
CA ASN A 22 -0.45 -0.85 10.25
C ASN A 22 -1.10 0.42 10.82
N ARG A 23 -2.41 0.38 11.06
CA ARG A 23 -3.20 1.45 11.66
C ARG A 23 -4.15 0.85 12.69
N SER A 24 -4.24 1.51 13.84
CA SER A 24 -5.29 1.23 14.83
C SER A 24 -6.05 2.50 15.19
N THR A 25 -7.36 2.39 15.28
CA THR A 25 -8.29 3.37 15.85
C THR A 25 -8.98 2.75 17.06
N LYS A 26 -10.05 3.40 17.56
CA LYS A 26 -10.92 2.78 18.58
C LYS A 26 -11.83 1.70 18.01
N GLU A 27 -12.17 1.80 16.73
CA GLU A 27 -13.14 0.93 16.05
C GLU A 27 -12.45 -0.19 15.28
N THR A 28 -11.27 0.07 14.69
CA THR A 28 -10.60 -0.87 13.79
C THR A 28 -9.10 -1.00 14.05
N THR A 29 -8.54 -2.17 13.74
CA THR A 29 -7.10 -2.40 13.58
C THR A 29 -6.88 -3.04 12.22
N ILE A 30 -6.05 -2.40 11.39
CA ILE A 30 -5.84 -2.74 10.00
C ILE A 30 -4.35 -2.89 9.73
N GLU A 31 -3.97 -4.05 9.21
CA GLU A 31 -2.71 -4.29 8.54
C GLU A 31 -2.95 -4.41 7.03
N ILE A 32 -2.30 -3.55 6.26
CA ILE A 32 -2.41 -3.53 4.80
C ILE A 32 -1.04 -3.54 4.16
N HIS A 33 -0.89 -4.36 3.12
CA HIS A 33 0.28 -4.37 2.26
C HIS A 33 -0.16 -4.38 0.80
N VAL A 34 0.42 -3.50 -0.01
CA VAL A 34 0.16 -3.36 -1.44
C VAL A 34 1.45 -3.67 -2.18
N ASN A 35 1.36 -4.54 -3.18
CA ASN A 35 2.42 -4.80 -4.14
C ASN A 35 1.82 -4.86 -5.54
N LEU A 36 2.07 -3.85 -6.37
CA LEU A 36 1.46 -3.75 -7.70
C LEU A 36 2.13 -4.65 -8.75
N ASP A 37 3.26 -5.27 -8.42
CA ASP A 37 4.09 -6.05 -9.35
C ASP A 37 4.02 -7.56 -9.09
N GLU A 38 3.40 -7.98 -8.00
CA GLU A 38 3.27 -9.38 -7.61
C GLU A 38 1.90 -9.98 -7.91
N LYS A 39 1.84 -11.31 -7.96
CA LYS A 39 0.58 -12.05 -8.05
C LYS A 39 -0.13 -12.08 -6.70
N PRO A 40 -1.46 -12.19 -6.66
CA PRO A 40 -2.20 -12.38 -5.42
C PRO A 40 -1.78 -13.66 -4.70
N THR A 41 -1.30 -13.51 -3.46
CA THR A 41 -0.73 -14.60 -2.64
C THR A 41 -1.63 -15.02 -1.49
N THR A 42 -2.48 -14.14 -0.96
CA THR A 42 -3.27 -14.41 0.26
C THR A 42 -4.73 -13.95 0.14
N PRO A 43 -5.66 -14.54 0.92
CA PRO A 43 -7.02 -14.03 1.04
C PRO A 43 -7.05 -12.68 1.78
N ILE A 44 -8.12 -11.91 1.53
CA ILE A 44 -8.41 -10.65 2.20
C ILE A 44 -9.31 -10.95 3.39
N ASN A 45 -8.91 -10.50 4.58
CA ASN A 45 -9.63 -10.72 5.83
C ASN A 45 -10.04 -9.37 6.42
N SER A 46 -11.31 -9.00 6.30
CA SER A 46 -11.82 -7.76 6.91
C SER A 46 -12.87 -7.96 7.99
N GLY A 47 -13.34 -9.18 8.21
CA GLY A 47 -14.53 -9.46 9.02
C GLY A 47 -15.86 -9.13 8.32
N VAL A 48 -15.84 -8.56 7.11
CA VAL A 48 -17.02 -8.30 6.27
C VAL A 48 -16.94 -9.13 4.99
N GLU A 49 -17.73 -10.21 4.90
CA GLU A 49 -17.66 -11.18 3.80
C GLU A 49 -17.88 -10.57 2.42
N LEU A 50 -18.89 -9.69 2.28
CA LEU A 50 -19.17 -9.03 1.01
C LEU A 50 -17.97 -8.17 0.55
N MET A 51 -17.30 -7.49 1.48
CA MET A 51 -16.13 -6.68 1.16
C MET A 51 -14.96 -7.55 0.72
N ASN A 52 -14.71 -8.68 1.39
CA ASN A 52 -13.66 -9.64 1.01
C ASN A 52 -13.87 -10.13 -0.43
N VAL A 53 -15.10 -10.46 -0.80
CA VAL A 53 -15.46 -10.88 -2.17
C VAL A 53 -15.17 -9.74 -3.17
N ILE A 54 -15.72 -8.54 -2.93
CA ILE A 54 -15.55 -7.40 -3.84
C ILE A 54 -14.07 -7.05 -4.02
N MET A 55 -13.28 -7.05 -2.95
CA MET A 55 -11.86 -6.71 -3.04
C MET A 55 -11.03 -7.81 -3.71
N THR A 56 -11.42 -9.08 -3.56
CA THR A 56 -10.77 -10.18 -4.27
C THR A 56 -11.01 -10.09 -5.78
N GLU A 57 -12.24 -9.74 -6.19
CA GLU A 57 -12.58 -9.50 -7.59
C GLU A 57 -11.87 -8.26 -8.14
N LEU A 58 -11.84 -7.16 -7.37
CA LEU A 58 -11.10 -5.95 -7.73
C LEU A 58 -9.63 -6.26 -7.98
N ARG A 59 -8.99 -6.98 -7.06
CA ARG A 59 -7.58 -7.39 -7.15
C ARG A 59 -7.33 -8.19 -8.43
N THR A 60 -8.21 -9.15 -8.71
CA THR A 60 -8.10 -10.05 -9.87
C THR A 60 -8.27 -9.30 -11.19
N HIS A 61 -9.30 -8.46 -11.30
CA HIS A 61 -9.62 -7.75 -12.55
C HIS A 61 -8.77 -6.51 -12.80
N ALA A 62 -8.29 -5.84 -11.75
CA ALA A 62 -7.39 -4.69 -11.88
C ALA A 62 -5.93 -5.12 -12.13
N GLY A 63 -5.58 -6.40 -11.94
CA GLY A 63 -4.22 -6.90 -12.12
C GLY A 63 -3.23 -6.30 -11.11
N ILE A 64 -3.70 -5.96 -9.91
CA ILE A 64 -2.90 -5.45 -8.80
C ILE A 64 -2.92 -6.47 -7.67
N ASN A 65 -1.95 -6.42 -6.75
CA ASN A 65 -1.96 -7.26 -5.57
C ASN A 65 -1.92 -6.44 -4.27
N PHE A 66 -2.71 -6.88 -3.30
CA PHE A 66 -2.72 -6.36 -1.94
C PHE A 66 -3.28 -7.39 -0.98
N THR A 67 -2.88 -7.24 0.28
CA THR A 67 -3.31 -8.03 1.44
C THR A 67 -3.88 -7.09 2.48
N ILE A 68 -4.96 -7.50 3.12
CA ILE A 68 -5.62 -6.74 4.19
C ILE A 68 -5.98 -7.73 5.29
N ASP A 69 -5.58 -7.42 6.51
CA ASP A 69 -6.09 -8.01 7.73
C ASP A 69 -6.70 -6.88 8.56
N CYS A 70 -8.01 -6.96 8.82
CA CYS A 70 -8.73 -5.95 9.58
C CYS A 70 -9.61 -6.61 10.64
N LEU A 71 -9.41 -6.17 11.88
CA LEU A 71 -10.28 -6.43 13.00
C LEU A 71 -11.07 -5.15 13.32
N GLY A 72 -12.37 -5.17 13.04
CA GLY A 72 -13.27 -4.04 13.30
C GLY A 72 -14.40 -4.38 14.28
N ASP A 73 -15.20 -3.38 14.62
CA ASP A 73 -16.38 -3.46 15.46
C ASP A 73 -17.64 -3.95 14.70
N THR A 74 -17.48 -4.99 13.89
CA THR A 74 -18.52 -5.57 13.01
C THR A 74 -19.76 -6.10 13.73
N TYR A 75 -19.71 -6.17 15.08
CA TYR A 75 -20.86 -6.49 15.92
C TYR A 75 -21.85 -5.31 16.07
N ILE A 76 -21.43 -4.09 15.73
CA ILE A 76 -22.29 -2.89 15.67
C ILE A 76 -22.87 -2.79 14.26
N ASP A 77 -22.01 -2.51 13.28
CA ASP A 77 -22.28 -2.53 11.85
C ASP A 77 -20.98 -2.67 11.05
N ASP A 78 -21.05 -2.67 9.73
CA ASP A 78 -19.90 -2.78 8.83
C ASP A 78 -19.28 -1.42 8.45
N HIS A 79 -19.85 -0.30 8.89
CA HIS A 79 -19.54 1.03 8.37
C HIS A 79 -18.07 1.41 8.60
N HIS A 80 -17.62 1.35 9.87
CA HIS A 80 -16.25 1.74 10.23
C HIS A 80 -15.22 0.84 9.56
N THR A 81 -15.48 -0.47 9.51
CA THR A 81 -14.59 -1.44 8.88
C THR A 81 -14.42 -1.15 7.39
N VAL A 82 -15.53 -0.93 6.67
CA VAL A 82 -15.51 -0.64 5.24
C VAL A 82 -14.82 0.70 4.96
N GLU A 83 -15.15 1.74 5.72
CA GLU A 83 -14.56 3.07 5.57
C GLU A 83 -13.05 3.04 5.83
N ASP A 84 -12.63 2.48 6.95
CA ASP A 84 -11.24 2.51 7.38
C ASP A 84 -10.34 1.69 6.47
N VAL A 85 -10.82 0.55 5.97
CA VAL A 85 -10.08 -0.23 4.97
C VAL A 85 -10.00 0.51 3.64
N ALA A 86 -11.06 1.17 3.19
CA ALA A 86 -11.03 1.99 1.97
C ALA A 86 -10.03 3.15 2.08
N ILE A 87 -9.98 3.83 3.24
CA ILE A 87 -9.00 4.88 3.53
C ILE A 87 -7.58 4.33 3.49
N ALA A 88 -7.34 3.17 4.11
CA ALA A 88 -6.04 2.52 4.13
C ALA A 88 -5.58 2.12 2.72
N LEU A 89 -6.46 1.48 1.95
CA LEU A 89 -6.18 1.04 0.58
C LEU A 89 -5.88 2.21 -0.35
N LYS A 90 -6.67 3.29 -0.29
CA LYS A 90 -6.40 4.52 -1.06
C LYS A 90 -4.99 5.04 -0.80
N ARG A 91 -4.60 5.15 0.47
CA ARG A 91 -3.29 5.70 0.87
C ARG A 91 -2.15 4.82 0.37
N MET A 92 -2.24 3.51 0.60
CA MET A 92 -1.20 2.56 0.19
C MET A 92 -1.10 2.44 -1.34
N GLY A 93 -2.23 2.46 -2.06
CA GLY A 93 -2.23 2.49 -3.51
C GLY A 93 -1.55 3.74 -4.07
N ALA A 94 -1.85 4.91 -3.50
CA ALA A 94 -1.21 6.16 -3.90
C ALA A 94 0.30 6.16 -3.62
N GLU A 95 0.71 5.66 -2.44
CA GLU A 95 2.13 5.51 -2.09
C GLU A 95 2.85 4.52 -3.02
N ALA A 96 2.25 3.38 -3.37
CA ALA A 96 2.85 2.39 -4.25
C ALA A 96 3.09 2.90 -5.68
N VAL A 97 2.23 3.79 -6.18
CA VAL A 97 2.35 4.39 -7.54
C VAL A 97 3.28 5.62 -7.56
N ALA A 98 3.52 6.26 -6.41
CA ALA A 98 4.31 7.47 -6.35
C ALA A 98 5.75 7.27 -6.89
N PRO A 99 6.33 8.30 -7.53
CA PRO A 99 7.70 8.23 -8.05
C PRO A 99 8.71 8.01 -6.91
N SER A 100 9.81 7.33 -7.24
CA SER A 100 10.93 7.15 -6.32
C SER A 100 11.45 8.52 -5.87
N GLN A 101 11.55 8.72 -4.55
CA GLN A 101 12.10 9.93 -3.98
C GLN A 101 13.62 9.83 -3.94
N THR A 102 14.31 10.94 -4.22
CA THR A 102 15.75 11.07 -4.01
C THR A 102 16.02 12.09 -2.92
N HIS A 103 16.80 11.73 -1.90
CA HIS A 103 17.29 12.65 -0.88
C HIS A 103 18.81 12.72 -0.99
N ASP A 104 19.38 13.93 -1.10
CA ASP A 104 20.82 14.17 -1.26
C ASP A 104 21.47 13.39 -2.42
N GLY A 105 20.74 13.23 -3.54
CA GLY A 105 21.22 12.50 -4.71
C GLY A 105 21.17 10.97 -4.57
N ASN A 106 20.77 10.44 -3.40
CA ASN A 106 20.53 9.03 -3.18
C ASN A 106 19.05 8.70 -3.27
N MET A 107 18.74 7.60 -3.96
CA MET A 107 17.42 7.02 -3.97
C MET A 107 17.04 6.58 -2.55
N VAL A 108 15.94 7.10 -2.02
CA VAL A 108 15.41 6.68 -0.72
C VAL A 108 14.17 5.82 -0.93
N PRO A 109 13.94 4.78 -0.11
CA PRO A 109 12.69 4.06 -0.11
C PRO A 109 11.55 5.06 0.13
N ARG A 110 10.41 4.86 -0.56
CA ARG A 110 9.25 5.74 -0.36
C ARG A 110 8.93 5.76 1.13
N PRO A 111 8.86 6.95 1.75
CA PRO A 111 8.61 7.02 3.18
C PRO A 111 7.23 6.40 3.43
N CYS A 112 7.18 5.28 4.18
CA CYS A 112 5.95 4.91 4.88
C CYS A 112 5.76 6.02 5.91
N PRO A 113 4.81 6.96 5.72
CA PRO A 113 4.62 8.00 6.69
C PRO A 113 4.00 7.30 7.90
N GLN A 114 4.84 6.95 8.88
CA GLN A 114 4.40 6.64 10.25
C GLN A 114 3.81 7.89 10.94
N HIS A 115 3.29 8.85 10.18
CA HIS A 115 2.39 9.83 10.74
C HIS A 115 1.22 9.03 11.28
N HIS A 116 1.12 8.91 12.60
CA HIS A 116 -0.12 8.64 13.28
C HIS A 116 -1.14 9.65 12.73
N ILE A 117 -1.86 9.25 11.68
CA ILE A 117 -3.05 9.95 11.27
C ILE A 117 -4.10 9.38 12.21
N GLY A 118 -4.06 9.91 13.44
CA GLY A 118 -5.27 9.98 14.24
C GLY A 118 -6.31 10.69 13.38
N ILE A 119 -7.53 10.16 13.40
CA ILE A 119 -8.69 10.96 13.08
C ILE A 119 -8.82 12.00 14.21
#